data_AF-A0A524DJA2-F1
#
_entry.id   AF-A0A524DJA2-F1
#
_cell.length_a   1.000
_cell.length_b   1.000
_cell.length_c   1.000
_cell.angle_alpha   90.00
_cell.angle_beta   90.00
_cell.angle_gamma   90.00
#
_symmetry.space_group_name_H-M   'P 1'
#
loop_
_entity.id
_entity.type
_entity.pdbx_description
1 polymer ?
#
loop_
_entity_poly.entity_id
_entity_poly.type
_entity_poly.pdbx_seq_one_letter_code
_entity_poly.pdbx_strand_id
1 'polypeptide(L)'
;MSLKDKLSEKKKLLYNYLINPKVTRRNIIFITIFFPTMIIIGFIVALSFGGTEIPLGAYNIIDNYISDMGSHRYTPIPKFLDDSVMITAVLLVPPCFYIKHVFDSKSKQSESLNVPKGYSTFVLIMMLIGVFGIFSSGFISEDVAISLYPVTSSAYDLHDILSTVQFVGLASAGFLIGIILVRYPSGILELGAYENKSKIYPILLGLVMIFLTPILTILYLVEFPPSSPFWEWMLFFSLFGWILAIGIVILHQIKTEELK
;
A
#
# COMPACT_ATOMS: atom_id res chain seq x y z
N MET A 1 -34.83 19.30 -7.61
CA MET A 1 -33.40 18.94 -7.65
C MET A 1 -33.20 17.77 -8.60
N SER A 2 -32.35 17.91 -9.62
CA SER A 2 -32.18 16.90 -10.68
C SER A 2 -31.39 15.68 -10.18
N LEU A 3 -31.45 14.56 -10.92
CA LEU A 3 -30.64 13.37 -10.62
C LEU A 3 -29.13 13.69 -10.64
N LYS A 4 -28.69 14.58 -11.55
CA LYS A 4 -27.31 15.03 -11.65
C LYS A 4 -26.87 15.79 -10.39
N ASP A 5 -27.74 16.66 -9.87
CA ASP A 5 -27.45 17.41 -8.64
C ASP A 5 -27.32 16.46 -7.45
N LYS A 6 -28.20 15.46 -7.34
CA LYS A 6 -28.16 14.45 -6.26
C LYS A 6 -26.87 13.63 -6.31
N LEU A 7 -26.42 13.25 -7.50
CA LEU A 7 -25.16 12.52 -7.69
C LEU A 7 -23.95 13.40 -7.36
N SER A 8 -23.97 14.67 -7.77
CA SER A 8 -22.90 15.64 -7.47
C SER A 8 -22.76 15.86 -5.96
N GLU A 9 -23.87 16.03 -5.26
CA GLU A 9 -23.90 16.18 -3.81
C GLU A 9 -23.35 14.94 -3.10
N LYS A 10 -23.80 13.74 -3.48
CA LYS A 10 -23.27 12.48 -2.92
C LYS A 10 -21.77 12.32 -3.15
N LYS A 11 -21.27 12.65 -4.35
CA LYS A 11 -19.83 12.63 -4.65
C LYS A 11 -19.05 13.58 -3.75
N LYS A 12 -19.58 14.79 -3.53
CA LYS A 12 -18.97 15.80 -2.64
C LYS A 12 -18.96 15.32 -1.19
N LEU A 13 -20.06 14.74 -0.70
CA LEU A 13 -20.14 14.19 0.65
C LEU A 13 -19.14 13.04 0.85
N LEU A 14 -19.06 12.10 -0.10
CA LEU A 14 -18.10 11.00 -0.05
C LEU A 14 -16.66 11.54 -0.08
N TYR A 15 -16.34 12.44 -1.00
CA TYR A 15 -15.01 13.05 -1.07
C TYR A 15 -14.63 13.75 0.24
N ASN A 16 -15.54 14.56 0.80
CA ASN A 16 -15.34 15.24 2.08
C ASN A 16 -15.13 14.26 3.25
N TYR A 17 -15.80 13.11 3.24
CA TYR A 17 -15.58 12.05 4.21
C TYR A 17 -14.20 11.41 4.05
N LEU A 18 -13.80 11.09 2.81
CA LEU A 18 -12.51 10.46 2.51
C LEU A 18 -11.31 11.37 2.83
N ILE A 19 -11.46 12.68 2.74
CA ILE A 19 -10.42 13.64 3.14
C ILE A 19 -10.55 14.12 4.60
N ASN A 20 -11.48 13.56 5.38
CA ASN A 20 -11.66 13.99 6.76
C ASN A 20 -10.44 13.60 7.61
N PRO A 21 -9.74 14.56 8.27
CA PRO A 21 -8.52 14.27 9.02
C PRO A 21 -8.70 13.19 10.11
N LYS A 22 -9.85 13.18 10.80
CA LYS A 22 -10.13 12.19 11.86
C LYS A 22 -10.32 10.79 11.30
N VAL A 23 -10.98 10.66 10.14
CA VAL A 23 -11.18 9.38 9.45
C VAL A 23 -9.83 8.86 8.97
N THR A 24 -9.06 9.70 8.25
CA THR A 24 -7.74 9.34 7.75
C THR A 24 -6.78 8.94 8.88
N ARG A 25 -6.74 9.70 9.97
CA ARG A 25 -5.90 9.41 11.13
C ARG A 25 -6.19 8.03 11.72
N ARG A 26 -7.46 7.70 11.94
CA ARG A 26 -7.86 6.39 12.47
C ARG A 26 -7.43 5.27 11.53
N ASN A 27 -7.62 5.44 10.23
CA ASN A 27 -7.23 4.45 9.24
C ASN A 27 -5.72 4.24 9.20
N ILE A 28 -4.91 5.31 9.16
CA ILE A 28 -3.44 5.18 9.16
C ILE A 28 -2.96 4.47 10.42
N ILE A 29 -3.47 4.86 11.60
CA ILE A 29 -3.10 4.20 12.87
C ILE A 29 -3.49 2.73 12.85
N PHE A 30 -4.71 2.41 12.39
CA PHE A 30 -5.19 1.04 12.32
C PHE A 30 -4.33 0.22 11.37
N ILE A 31 -4.10 0.66 10.13
CA ILE A 31 -3.26 -0.04 9.14
C ILE A 31 -1.85 -0.29 9.69
N THR A 32 -1.25 0.73 10.32
CA THR A 32 0.12 0.66 10.85
C THR A 32 0.29 -0.42 11.91
N ILE A 33 -0.75 -0.70 12.69
CA ILE A 33 -0.71 -1.71 13.76
C ILE A 33 -1.25 -3.04 13.23
N PHE A 34 -2.44 -3.02 12.64
CA PHE A 34 -3.18 -4.20 12.21
C PHE A 34 -2.41 -5.01 11.17
N PHE A 35 -2.00 -4.39 10.06
CA PHE A 35 -1.48 -5.15 8.94
C PHE A 35 -0.13 -5.83 9.24
N PRO A 36 0.86 -5.16 9.88
CA PRO A 36 2.09 -5.83 10.32
C PRO A 36 1.83 -6.93 11.33
N THR A 37 0.90 -6.71 12.26
CA THR A 37 0.51 -7.73 13.24
C THR A 37 -0.06 -8.95 12.53
N MET A 38 -0.91 -8.78 11.53
CA MET A 38 -1.48 -9.89 10.76
C MET A 38 -0.41 -10.63 9.95
N ILE A 39 0.54 -9.94 9.33
CA ILE A 39 1.65 -10.57 8.61
C ILE A 39 2.56 -11.36 9.57
N ILE A 40 2.89 -10.81 10.74
CA ILE A 40 3.72 -11.50 11.74
C ILE A 40 3.00 -12.74 12.27
N ILE A 41 1.71 -12.62 12.62
CA ILE A 41 0.92 -13.76 13.12
C ILE A 41 0.78 -14.82 12.02
N GLY A 42 0.46 -14.42 10.79
CA GLY A 42 0.36 -15.32 9.63
C GLY A 42 1.66 -16.09 9.41
N PHE A 43 2.80 -15.39 9.43
CA PHE A 43 4.13 -15.99 9.28
C PHE A 43 4.43 -16.98 10.40
N ILE A 44 4.18 -16.61 11.66
CA ILE A 44 4.39 -17.49 12.82
C ILE A 44 3.53 -18.74 12.70
N VAL A 45 2.27 -18.61 12.26
CA VAL A 45 1.37 -19.74 12.12
C VAL A 45 1.79 -20.66 10.98
N ALA A 46 2.11 -20.13 9.80
CA ALA A 46 2.59 -20.92 8.67
C ALA A 46 3.89 -21.66 9.03
N LEU A 47 4.84 -20.98 9.70
CA LEU A 47 6.08 -21.60 10.17
C LEU A 47 5.83 -22.67 11.23
N SER A 48 4.95 -22.41 12.20
CA SER A 48 4.77 -23.30 13.37
C SER A 48 3.91 -24.51 13.07
N PHE A 49 2.97 -24.41 12.12
CA PHE A 49 1.97 -25.46 11.87
C PHE A 49 2.05 -26.05 10.46
N GLY A 50 2.74 -25.41 9.52
CA GLY A 50 2.78 -25.83 8.11
C GLY A 50 1.39 -25.82 7.47
N GLY A 51 1.24 -26.55 6.38
CA GLY A 51 -0.03 -26.75 5.69
C GLY A 51 -0.11 -28.14 5.07
N THR A 52 -1.02 -28.34 4.12
CA THR A 52 -1.16 -29.66 3.49
C THR A 52 0.04 -30.04 2.61
N GLU A 53 0.84 -29.06 2.14
CA GLU A 53 1.96 -29.29 1.23
C GLU A 53 3.33 -29.03 1.85
N ILE A 54 3.41 -28.23 2.92
CA ILE A 54 4.68 -27.98 3.62
C ILE A 54 4.65 -28.50 5.06
N PRO A 55 5.73 -29.16 5.53
CA PRO A 55 5.81 -29.64 6.90
C PRO A 55 6.01 -28.48 7.89
N LEU A 56 5.81 -28.77 9.18
CA LEU A 56 6.06 -27.83 10.25
C LEU A 56 7.53 -27.35 10.20
N GLY A 57 7.74 -26.05 10.32
CA GLY A 57 9.06 -25.42 10.32
C GLY A 57 9.65 -25.15 8.93
N ALA A 58 8.95 -25.48 7.84
CA ALA A 58 9.49 -25.29 6.48
C ALA A 58 9.17 -23.93 5.85
N TYR A 59 8.11 -23.25 6.28
CA TYR A 59 7.72 -21.95 5.71
C TYR A 59 8.81 -20.90 5.90
N ASN A 60 9.34 -20.31 4.83
CA ASN A 60 10.40 -19.31 4.92
C ASN A 60 10.38 -18.30 3.77
N ILE A 61 11.04 -17.16 3.96
CA ILE A 61 11.00 -16.04 3.00
C ILE A 61 11.74 -16.31 1.68
N ILE A 62 12.60 -17.34 1.63
CA ILE A 62 13.33 -17.69 0.41
C ILE A 62 12.45 -18.55 -0.47
N ASP A 63 11.72 -19.50 0.10
CA ASP A 63 11.00 -20.50 -0.68
C ASP A 63 9.48 -20.23 -0.79
N ASN A 64 8.92 -19.36 0.05
CA ASN A 64 7.47 -19.16 0.15
C ASN A 64 7.05 -17.71 -0.05
N TYR A 65 6.04 -17.52 -0.89
CA TYR A 65 5.44 -16.22 -1.17
C TYR A 65 4.67 -15.71 0.04
N ILE A 66 4.47 -14.41 0.15
CA ILE A 66 3.59 -13.83 1.18
C ILE A 66 2.17 -14.38 0.99
N SER A 67 1.69 -14.44 -0.25
CA SER A 67 0.37 -14.96 -0.63
C SER A 67 0.14 -16.42 -0.24
N ASP A 68 1.20 -17.22 -0.05
CA ASP A 68 1.09 -18.60 0.41
C ASP A 68 0.38 -18.68 1.78
N MET A 69 0.50 -17.65 2.65
CA MET A 69 -0.24 -17.61 3.91
C MET A 69 -1.76 -17.42 3.71
N GLY A 70 -2.22 -17.20 2.47
CA GLY A 70 -3.62 -17.16 2.05
C GLY A 70 -4.14 -18.51 1.53
N SER A 71 -3.40 -19.60 1.75
CA SER A 71 -3.68 -20.92 1.17
C SER A 71 -3.55 -22.07 2.17
N HIS A 72 -4.51 -23.00 2.15
CA HIS A 72 -4.52 -24.19 3.02
C HIS A 72 -3.29 -25.09 2.81
N ARG A 73 -2.59 -24.92 1.70
CA ARG A 73 -1.36 -25.64 1.37
C ARG A 73 -0.19 -25.27 2.27
N TYR A 74 -0.20 -24.04 2.81
CA TYR A 74 0.90 -23.50 3.59
C TYR A 74 0.52 -23.09 5.02
N THR A 75 -0.77 -22.96 5.33
CA THR A 75 -1.23 -22.62 6.68
C THR A 75 -2.58 -23.27 7.00
N PRO A 76 -2.87 -23.61 8.27
CA PRO A 76 -4.19 -24.09 8.66
C PRO A 76 -5.28 -23.00 8.63
N ILE A 77 -4.92 -21.70 8.60
CA ILE A 77 -5.86 -20.57 8.69
C ILE A 77 -5.66 -19.53 7.57
N PRO A 78 -5.83 -19.91 6.29
CA PRO A 78 -5.52 -19.05 5.14
C PRO A 78 -6.33 -17.76 5.10
N LYS A 79 -7.62 -17.81 5.50
CA LYS A 79 -8.51 -16.65 5.52
C LYS A 79 -8.00 -15.49 6.36
N PHE A 80 -7.09 -15.75 7.28
CA PHE A 80 -6.46 -14.73 8.09
C PHE A 80 -5.69 -13.71 7.27
N LEU A 81 -4.89 -14.15 6.28
CA LEU A 81 -4.19 -13.23 5.38
C LEU A 81 -5.19 -12.54 4.44
N ASP A 82 -6.05 -13.31 3.78
CA ASP A 82 -7.03 -12.83 2.79
C ASP A 82 -7.89 -11.67 3.35
N ASP A 83 -8.49 -11.88 4.52
CA ASP A 83 -9.33 -10.87 5.15
C ASP A 83 -8.50 -9.67 5.59
N SER A 84 -7.26 -9.89 6.06
CA SER A 84 -6.38 -8.81 6.49
C SER A 84 -5.98 -7.89 5.33
N VAL A 85 -5.68 -8.43 4.15
CA VAL A 85 -5.33 -7.63 2.98
C VAL A 85 -6.56 -6.88 2.47
N MET A 86 -7.75 -7.51 2.45
CA MET A 86 -9.00 -6.86 2.05
C MET A 86 -9.35 -5.69 2.97
N ILE A 87 -9.29 -5.90 4.30
CA ILE A 87 -9.54 -4.86 5.29
C ILE A 87 -8.52 -3.72 5.13
N THR A 88 -7.25 -4.06 4.95
CA THR A 88 -6.17 -3.08 4.77
C THR A 88 -6.40 -2.23 3.51
N ALA A 89 -6.81 -2.85 2.40
CA ALA A 89 -7.14 -2.14 1.17
C ALA A 89 -8.27 -1.12 1.37
N VAL A 90 -9.37 -1.51 2.03
CA VAL A 90 -10.48 -0.59 2.33
C VAL A 90 -10.02 0.57 3.21
N LEU A 91 -9.19 0.29 4.22
CA LEU A 91 -8.68 1.33 5.12
C LEU A 91 -7.69 2.26 4.42
N LEU A 92 -6.97 1.82 3.40
CA LEU A 92 -6.02 2.63 2.64
C LEU A 92 -6.71 3.68 1.75
N VAL A 93 -8.00 3.51 1.43
CA VAL A 93 -8.72 4.44 0.54
C VAL A 93 -8.72 5.89 1.07
N PRO A 94 -9.16 6.21 2.31
CA PRO A 94 -9.11 7.59 2.80
C PRO A 94 -7.69 8.21 2.82
N PRO A 95 -6.63 7.52 3.31
CA PRO A 95 -5.25 7.98 3.18
C PRO A 95 -4.84 8.38 1.76
N CYS A 96 -5.21 7.59 0.73
CA CYS A 96 -4.89 7.92 -0.66
C CYS A 96 -5.51 9.28 -1.08
N PHE A 97 -6.80 9.47 -0.78
CA PHE A 97 -7.49 10.72 -1.08
C PHE A 97 -6.95 11.90 -0.27
N TYR A 98 -6.58 11.66 1.00
CA TYR A 98 -6.02 12.69 1.87
C TYR A 98 -4.63 13.14 1.40
N ILE A 99 -3.74 12.24 0.97
CA ILE A 99 -2.44 12.59 0.40
C ILE A 99 -2.61 13.53 -0.80
N LYS A 100 -3.53 13.20 -1.71
CA LYS A 100 -3.85 14.08 -2.84
C LYS A 100 -4.37 15.44 -2.35
N HIS A 101 -5.25 15.46 -1.35
CA HIS A 101 -5.78 16.70 -0.80
C HIS A 101 -4.68 17.58 -0.20
N VAL A 102 -3.72 16.99 0.53
CA VAL A 102 -2.57 17.70 1.09
C VAL A 102 -1.72 18.32 -0.03
N PHE A 103 -1.37 17.56 -1.06
CA PHE A 103 -0.61 18.10 -2.19
C PHE A 103 -1.36 19.22 -2.92
N ASP A 104 -2.66 19.07 -3.16
CA ASP A 104 -3.47 20.09 -3.85
C ASP A 104 -3.69 21.36 -3.03
N SER A 105 -3.92 21.23 -1.72
CA SER A 105 -4.20 22.37 -0.84
C SER A 105 -2.94 23.17 -0.53
N LYS A 106 -1.82 22.48 -0.27
CA LYS A 106 -0.56 23.12 0.10
C LYS A 106 0.16 23.74 -1.10
N SER A 107 0.02 23.16 -2.28
CA SER A 107 0.48 23.79 -3.54
C SER A 107 -0.15 25.17 -3.79
N LYS A 108 -1.35 25.43 -3.24
CA LYS A 108 -1.99 26.75 -3.30
C LYS A 108 -1.55 27.71 -2.18
N GLN A 109 -0.99 27.19 -1.09
CA GLN A 109 -0.71 27.95 0.13
C GLN A 109 0.77 28.22 0.34
N SER A 110 1.66 27.39 -0.21
CA SER A 110 3.11 27.48 0.01
C SER A 110 3.88 27.25 -1.30
N GLU A 111 4.81 28.15 -1.60
CA GLU A 111 5.73 28.01 -2.73
C GLU A 111 6.69 26.82 -2.55
N SER A 112 6.91 26.37 -1.31
CA SER A 112 7.84 25.28 -0.99
C SER A 112 7.31 23.90 -1.41
N LEU A 113 6.01 23.77 -1.72
CA LEU A 113 5.36 22.53 -2.15
C LEU A 113 4.43 22.76 -3.36
N ASN A 114 4.98 23.19 -4.49
CA ASN A 114 4.21 23.43 -5.72
C ASN A 114 4.04 22.15 -6.57
N VAL A 115 3.17 21.24 -6.12
CA VAL A 115 2.81 20.03 -6.87
C VAL A 115 1.65 20.34 -7.84
N PRO A 116 1.78 20.09 -9.15
CA PRO A 116 0.69 20.27 -10.10
C PRO A 116 -0.49 19.34 -9.81
N LYS A 117 -1.72 19.84 -9.90
CA LYS A 117 -2.96 19.06 -9.66
C LYS A 117 -3.07 17.81 -10.54
N GLY A 118 -2.56 17.86 -11.77
CA GLY A 118 -2.52 16.68 -12.65
C GLY A 118 -1.62 15.58 -12.09
N TYR A 119 -0.47 15.97 -11.51
CA TYR A 119 0.49 15.06 -10.91
C TYR A 119 -0.04 14.41 -9.63
N SER A 120 -0.63 15.19 -8.72
CA SER A 120 -1.27 14.66 -7.50
C SER A 120 -2.47 13.74 -7.81
N THR A 121 -3.20 14.02 -8.88
CA THR A 121 -4.28 13.14 -9.37
C THR A 121 -3.72 11.84 -9.93
N PHE A 122 -2.61 11.90 -10.65
CA PHE A 122 -1.93 10.70 -11.17
C PHE A 122 -1.39 9.81 -10.05
N VAL A 123 -0.81 10.41 -8.99
CA VAL A 123 -0.43 9.70 -7.76
C VAL A 123 -1.64 8.97 -7.17
N LEU A 124 -2.78 9.65 -6.99
CA LEU A 124 -3.99 9.02 -6.47
C LEU A 124 -4.44 7.83 -7.32
N ILE A 125 -4.44 7.96 -8.65
CA ILE A 125 -4.86 6.88 -9.55
C ILE A 125 -3.95 5.66 -9.36
N MET A 126 -2.63 5.86 -9.32
CA MET A 126 -1.69 4.75 -9.11
C MET A 126 -1.86 4.09 -7.75
N MET A 127 -2.07 4.89 -6.69
CA MET A 127 -2.39 4.35 -5.36
C MET A 127 -3.67 3.52 -5.38
N LEU A 128 -4.73 4.00 -6.05
CA LEU A 128 -6.01 3.28 -6.12
C LEU A 128 -5.91 2.00 -6.96
N ILE A 129 -5.09 1.97 -8.01
CA ILE A 129 -4.77 0.73 -8.74
C ILE A 129 -4.09 -0.27 -7.80
N GLY A 130 -3.10 0.19 -7.03
CA GLY A 130 -2.43 -0.64 -6.03
C GLY A 130 -3.40 -1.18 -4.97
N VAL A 131 -4.23 -0.32 -4.38
CA VAL A 131 -5.26 -0.68 -3.40
C VAL A 131 -6.29 -1.65 -3.97
N PHE A 132 -6.70 -1.47 -5.23
CA PHE A 132 -7.58 -2.41 -5.91
C PHE A 132 -6.93 -3.78 -6.07
N GLY A 133 -5.63 -3.83 -6.41
CA GLY A 133 -4.84 -5.06 -6.43
C GLY A 133 -4.85 -5.75 -5.07
N ILE A 134 -4.56 -5.04 -3.97
CA ILE A 134 -4.56 -5.58 -2.60
C ILE A 134 -5.93 -6.16 -2.22
N PHE A 135 -7.01 -5.44 -2.53
CA PHE A 135 -8.36 -5.94 -2.24
C PHE A 135 -8.66 -7.21 -3.04
N SER A 136 -8.28 -7.20 -4.31
CA SER A 136 -8.59 -8.30 -5.23
C SER A 136 -7.74 -9.53 -4.96
N SER A 137 -6.49 -9.39 -4.50
CA SER A 137 -5.62 -10.52 -4.14
C SER A 137 -6.12 -11.26 -2.89
N GLY A 138 -6.75 -10.56 -1.94
CA GLY A 138 -7.46 -11.23 -0.83
C GLY A 138 -8.80 -11.82 -1.22
N PHE A 139 -9.56 -11.13 -2.07
CA PHE A 139 -10.88 -11.62 -2.52
C PHE A 139 -10.76 -12.85 -3.43
N ILE A 140 -9.81 -12.82 -4.36
CA ILE A 140 -9.42 -13.92 -5.25
C ILE A 140 -8.09 -14.46 -4.72
N SER A 141 -8.18 -15.02 -3.51
CA SER A 141 -7.05 -15.73 -2.93
C SER A 141 -6.75 -17.01 -3.69
N GLU A 142 -5.59 -17.59 -3.42
CA GLU A 142 -5.11 -18.77 -4.12
C GLU A 142 -6.10 -19.94 -4.04
N ASP A 143 -6.62 -20.22 -2.84
CA ASP A 143 -7.64 -21.26 -2.63
C ASP A 143 -8.95 -20.96 -3.39
N VAL A 144 -9.38 -19.69 -3.42
CA VAL A 144 -10.58 -19.28 -4.15
C VAL A 144 -10.36 -19.44 -5.65
N ALA A 145 -9.21 -19.01 -6.17
CA ALA A 145 -8.87 -19.12 -7.58
C ALA A 145 -8.85 -20.58 -8.04
N ILE A 146 -8.22 -21.47 -7.26
CA ILE A 146 -8.19 -22.92 -7.51
C ILE A 146 -9.61 -23.49 -7.51
N SER A 147 -10.46 -23.09 -6.55
CA SER A 147 -11.84 -23.57 -6.47
C SER A 147 -12.72 -23.13 -7.66
N LEU A 148 -12.48 -21.94 -8.19
CA LEU A 148 -13.20 -21.40 -9.35
C LEU A 148 -12.76 -22.03 -10.66
N TYR A 149 -11.49 -22.44 -10.74
CA TYR A 149 -10.86 -22.98 -11.95
C TYR A 149 -10.03 -24.24 -11.66
N PRO A 150 -10.65 -25.34 -11.17
CA PRO A 150 -9.93 -26.49 -10.63
C PRO A 150 -9.18 -27.34 -11.67
N VAL A 151 -9.37 -27.07 -12.96
CA VAL A 151 -8.82 -27.88 -14.07
C VAL A 151 -7.93 -27.05 -15.01
N THR A 152 -7.67 -25.79 -14.69
CA THR A 152 -6.91 -24.90 -15.55
C THR A 152 -5.83 -24.16 -14.75
N SER A 153 -4.64 -24.03 -15.33
CA SER A 153 -3.56 -23.17 -14.78
C SER A 153 -4.01 -21.71 -14.59
N SER A 154 -5.10 -21.30 -15.26
CA SER A 154 -5.69 -19.97 -15.22
C SER A 154 -6.12 -19.50 -13.83
N ALA A 155 -6.31 -20.41 -12.86
CA ALA A 155 -6.54 -20.06 -11.46
C ALA A 155 -5.38 -19.25 -10.89
N TYR A 156 -4.17 -19.81 -10.98
CA TYR A 156 -2.93 -19.18 -10.50
C TYR A 156 -2.65 -17.90 -11.28
N ASP A 157 -2.85 -17.94 -12.60
CA ASP A 157 -2.65 -16.78 -13.47
C ASP A 157 -3.47 -15.57 -13.02
N LEU A 158 -4.70 -15.76 -12.51
CA LEU A 158 -5.53 -14.64 -12.05
C LEU A 158 -5.03 -14.03 -10.75
N HIS A 159 -4.62 -14.84 -9.78
CA HIS A 159 -4.03 -14.34 -8.53
C HIS A 159 -2.72 -13.58 -8.82
N ASP A 160 -1.86 -14.14 -9.67
CA ASP A 160 -0.58 -13.53 -10.05
C ASP A 160 -0.77 -12.21 -10.80
N ILE A 161 -1.78 -12.11 -11.68
CA ILE A 161 -2.13 -10.85 -12.34
C ILE A 161 -2.55 -9.81 -11.29
N LEU A 162 -3.39 -10.16 -10.33
CA LEU A 162 -3.90 -9.23 -9.32
C LEU A 162 -2.80 -8.78 -8.35
N SER A 163 -1.92 -9.70 -7.94
CA SER A 163 -0.72 -9.41 -7.17
C SER A 163 0.25 -8.51 -7.94
N THR A 164 0.42 -8.74 -9.25
CA THR A 164 1.20 -7.86 -10.12
C THR A 164 0.60 -6.45 -10.20
N VAL A 165 -0.72 -6.34 -10.35
CA VAL A 165 -1.45 -5.05 -10.36
C VAL A 165 -1.23 -4.30 -9.04
N GLN A 166 -1.28 -5.00 -7.90
CA GLN A 166 -0.97 -4.44 -6.58
C GLN A 166 0.44 -3.86 -6.55
N PHE A 167 1.46 -4.68 -6.87
CA PHE A 167 2.85 -4.28 -6.75
C PHE A 167 3.22 -3.15 -7.72
N VAL A 168 2.82 -3.25 -8.99
CA VAL A 168 3.09 -2.21 -10.00
C VAL A 168 2.36 -0.91 -9.65
N GLY A 169 1.10 -0.98 -9.19
CA GLY A 169 0.32 0.19 -8.78
C GLY A 169 0.97 0.93 -7.61
N LEU A 170 1.30 0.21 -6.53
CA LEU A 170 1.95 0.80 -5.36
C LEU A 170 3.38 1.27 -5.65
N ALA A 171 4.18 0.52 -6.42
CA ALA A 171 5.54 0.91 -6.80
C ALA A 171 5.52 2.17 -7.68
N SER A 172 4.59 2.27 -8.63
CA SER A 172 4.41 3.47 -9.45
C SER A 172 3.99 4.67 -8.61
N ALA A 173 3.05 4.49 -7.66
CA ALA A 173 2.69 5.56 -6.73
C ALA A 173 3.88 5.99 -5.86
N GLY A 174 4.65 5.03 -5.35
CA GLY A 174 5.88 5.26 -4.60
C GLY A 174 6.88 6.07 -5.40
N PHE A 175 7.18 5.66 -6.64
CA PHE A 175 8.07 6.40 -7.54
C PHE A 175 7.65 7.87 -7.72
N LEU A 176 6.37 8.12 -7.99
CA LEU A 176 5.84 9.47 -8.17
C LEU A 176 5.91 10.31 -6.90
N ILE A 177 5.54 9.73 -5.75
CA ILE A 177 5.66 10.40 -4.45
C ILE A 177 7.14 10.66 -4.13
N GLY A 178 8.03 9.73 -4.46
CA GLY A 178 9.48 9.87 -4.28
C GLY A 178 10.05 11.07 -5.03
N ILE A 179 9.59 11.31 -6.27
CA ILE A 179 9.93 12.52 -7.03
C ILE A 179 9.47 13.78 -6.31
N ILE A 180 8.25 13.80 -5.74
CA ILE A 180 7.77 14.94 -4.94
C ILE A 180 8.69 15.18 -3.75
N LEU A 181 9.07 14.12 -3.03
CA LEU A 181 9.92 14.20 -1.84
C LEU A 181 11.32 14.76 -2.14
N VAL A 182 11.94 14.31 -3.23
CA VAL A 182 13.26 14.81 -3.65
C VAL A 182 13.20 16.23 -4.20
N ARG A 183 12.13 16.57 -4.93
CA ARG A 183 11.98 17.90 -5.57
C ARG A 183 11.55 18.99 -4.58
N TYR A 184 10.72 18.65 -3.59
CA TYR A 184 10.13 19.60 -2.64
C TYR A 184 10.43 19.25 -1.18
N PRO A 185 11.70 19.00 -0.79
CA PRO A 185 12.03 18.49 0.54
C PRO A 185 11.66 19.48 1.65
N SER A 186 11.77 20.80 1.41
CA SER A 186 11.35 21.82 2.38
C SER A 186 9.84 21.75 2.64
N GLY A 187 9.03 21.66 1.57
CA GLY A 187 7.58 21.56 1.69
C GLY A 187 7.14 20.31 2.45
N ILE A 188 7.82 19.18 2.25
CA ILE A 188 7.55 17.95 3.02
C ILE A 188 7.90 18.11 4.51
N LEU A 189 8.99 18.81 4.85
CA LEU A 189 9.33 19.09 6.25
C LEU A 189 8.30 20.01 6.92
N GLU A 190 7.78 21.00 6.19
CA GLU A 190 6.69 21.87 6.67
C GLU A 190 5.42 21.05 6.95
N LEU A 191 5.08 20.07 6.10
CA LEU A 191 3.94 19.16 6.35
C LEU A 191 4.12 18.34 7.63
N GLY A 192 5.33 17.84 7.87
CA GLY A 192 5.61 17.00 9.04
C GLY A 192 5.79 17.78 10.35
N ALA A 193 5.68 19.11 10.34
CA ALA A 193 6.11 19.97 11.44
C ALA A 193 7.57 19.70 11.87
N TYR A 194 8.42 19.37 10.88
CA TYR A 194 9.83 19.03 11.05
C TYR A 194 10.75 20.12 10.49
N GLU A 195 10.33 21.39 10.56
CA GLU A 195 11.05 22.53 9.97
C GLU A 195 12.51 22.64 10.44
N ASN A 196 12.80 22.19 11.66
CA ASN A 196 14.15 22.17 12.25
C ASN A 196 14.95 20.90 11.94
N LYS A 197 14.42 19.98 11.12
CA LYS A 197 15.11 18.74 10.74
C LYS A 197 15.82 18.89 9.40
N SER A 198 16.80 18.03 9.17
CA SER A 198 17.55 18.01 7.93
C SER A 198 16.68 17.60 6.75
N LYS A 199 16.83 18.33 5.63
CA LYS A 199 16.25 17.99 4.31
C LYS A 199 16.73 16.65 3.77
N ILE A 200 17.76 16.06 4.39
CA ILE A 200 18.28 14.74 4.03
C ILE A 200 17.21 13.66 4.20
N TYR A 201 16.34 13.74 5.23
CA TYR A 201 15.32 12.71 5.47
C TYR A 201 14.35 12.53 4.29
N PRO A 202 13.59 13.55 3.84
CA PRO A 202 12.68 13.39 2.70
C PRO A 202 13.43 13.03 1.41
N ILE A 203 14.65 13.53 1.21
CA ILE A 203 15.48 13.17 0.05
C ILE A 203 15.81 11.68 0.07
N LEU A 204 16.34 11.14 1.18
CA LEU A 204 16.69 9.72 1.28
C LEU A 204 15.47 8.82 1.12
N LEU A 205 14.35 9.16 1.78
CA LEU A 205 13.09 8.42 1.62
C LEU A 205 12.63 8.45 0.15
N GLY A 206 12.68 9.61 -0.50
CA GLY A 206 12.33 9.75 -1.90
C GLY A 206 13.25 8.96 -2.83
N LEU A 207 14.56 8.92 -2.57
CA LEU A 207 15.52 8.12 -3.34
C LEU A 207 15.26 6.62 -3.18
N VAL A 208 14.92 6.15 -1.98
CA VAL A 208 14.48 4.76 -1.76
C VAL A 208 13.26 4.44 -2.63
N MET A 209 12.28 5.33 -2.68
CA MET A 209 11.06 5.14 -3.47
C MET A 209 11.30 5.22 -4.99
N ILE A 210 12.27 6.05 -5.44
CA ILE A 210 12.61 6.21 -6.86
C ILE A 210 13.47 5.04 -7.37
N PHE A 211 14.41 4.55 -6.55
CA PHE A 211 15.41 3.57 -7.00
C PHE A 211 15.16 2.19 -6.41
N LEU A 212 15.10 2.04 -5.09
CA LEU A 212 15.01 0.72 -4.46
C LEU A 212 13.71 0.01 -4.82
N THR A 213 12.55 0.69 -4.71
CA THR A 213 11.26 0.04 -4.97
C THR A 213 11.12 -0.44 -6.43
N PRO A 214 11.45 0.35 -7.47
CA PRO A 214 11.42 -0.15 -8.85
C PRO A 214 12.45 -1.25 -9.12
N ILE A 215 13.65 -1.18 -8.54
CA ILE A 215 14.64 -2.26 -8.68
C ILE A 215 14.07 -3.57 -8.12
N LEU A 216 13.52 -3.55 -6.91
CA LEU A 216 12.92 -4.75 -6.31
C LEU A 216 11.71 -5.27 -7.12
N THR A 217 10.92 -4.36 -7.70
CA THR A 217 9.81 -4.73 -8.59
C THR A 217 10.33 -5.45 -9.84
N ILE A 218 11.40 -4.95 -10.46
CA ILE A 218 12.02 -5.58 -11.62
C ILE A 218 12.59 -6.96 -11.24
N LEU A 219 13.32 -7.06 -10.13
CA LEU A 219 13.90 -8.32 -9.66
C LEU A 219 12.84 -9.40 -9.39
N TYR A 220 11.70 -8.99 -8.80
CA TYR A 220 10.54 -9.86 -8.62
C TYR A 220 9.96 -10.32 -9.97
N LEU A 221 9.70 -9.40 -10.90
CA LEU A 221 9.06 -9.71 -12.19
C LEU A 221 9.94 -10.55 -13.14
N VAL A 222 11.27 -10.46 -13.02
CA VAL A 222 12.20 -11.27 -13.83
C VAL A 222 12.69 -12.52 -13.11
N GLU A 223 12.12 -12.82 -11.92
CA GLU A 223 12.45 -13.98 -11.11
C GLU A 223 13.97 -14.13 -10.85
N PHE A 224 14.62 -13.01 -10.54
CA PHE A 224 16.07 -13.00 -10.33
C PHE A 224 16.46 -13.93 -9.16
N PRO A 225 17.62 -14.61 -9.16
CA PRO A 225 18.08 -15.37 -8.00
C PRO A 225 18.17 -14.47 -6.74
N PRO A 226 17.94 -14.98 -5.52
CA PRO A 226 17.86 -16.39 -5.16
C PRO A 226 16.52 -17.06 -5.50
N SER A 227 15.41 -16.31 -5.52
CA SER A 227 14.07 -16.81 -5.83
C SER A 227 13.08 -15.65 -5.99
N SER A 228 11.97 -15.88 -6.70
CA SER A 228 10.87 -14.91 -6.82
C SER A 228 10.18 -14.59 -5.47
N PRO A 229 9.89 -15.57 -4.58
CA PRO A 229 9.37 -15.30 -3.24
C PRO A 229 10.23 -14.33 -2.43
N PHE A 230 11.55 -14.51 -2.45
CA PHE A 230 12.46 -13.62 -1.72
C PHE A 230 12.31 -12.17 -2.18
N TRP A 231 12.24 -11.93 -3.49
CA TRP A 231 12.06 -10.59 -4.03
C TRP A 231 10.67 -10.02 -3.75
N GLU A 232 9.63 -10.85 -3.70
CA GLU A 232 8.30 -10.43 -3.24
C GLU A 232 8.36 -9.90 -1.79
N TRP A 233 9.02 -10.63 -0.88
CA TRP A 233 9.22 -10.20 0.51
C TRP A 233 10.00 -8.88 0.60
N MET A 234 11.09 -8.75 -0.16
CA MET A 234 11.87 -7.52 -0.17
C MET A 234 11.07 -6.34 -0.73
N LEU A 235 10.29 -6.57 -1.79
CA LEU A 235 9.40 -5.57 -2.37
C LEU A 235 8.31 -5.17 -1.38
N PHE A 236 7.69 -6.12 -0.69
CA PHE A 236 6.74 -5.87 0.38
C PHE A 236 7.33 -4.99 1.48
N PHE A 237 8.52 -5.31 2.00
CA PHE A 237 9.17 -4.50 3.03
C PHE A 237 9.51 -3.10 2.54
N SER A 238 9.95 -2.95 1.30
CA SER A 238 10.21 -1.66 0.67
C SER A 238 8.93 -0.82 0.57
N LEU A 239 7.85 -1.41 0.04
CA LEU A 239 6.55 -0.76 -0.10
C LEU A 239 5.98 -0.33 1.25
N PHE A 240 5.92 -1.27 2.19
CA PHE A 240 5.36 -1.00 3.50
C PHE A 240 6.22 -0.02 4.30
N GLY A 241 7.55 -0.09 4.16
CA GLY A 241 8.49 0.84 4.78
C GLY A 241 8.20 2.29 4.41
N TRP A 242 8.03 2.60 3.12
CA TRP A 242 7.71 3.97 2.72
C TRP A 242 6.24 4.35 3.00
N ILE A 243 5.28 3.42 2.88
CA ILE A 243 3.87 3.69 3.22
C ILE A 243 3.76 4.11 4.70
N LEU A 244 4.44 3.40 5.60
CA LEU A 244 4.51 3.76 7.01
C LEU A 244 5.15 5.14 7.23
N ALA A 245 6.29 5.39 6.57
CA ALA A 245 7.00 6.66 6.70
C ALA A 245 6.12 7.85 6.26
N ILE A 246 5.45 7.74 5.11
CA ILE A 246 4.49 8.74 4.63
C ILE A 246 3.29 8.84 5.57
N GLY A 247 2.78 7.71 6.07
CA GLY A 247 1.70 7.67 7.06
C GLY A 247 2.02 8.51 8.31
N ILE A 248 3.25 8.41 8.83
CA ILE A 248 3.72 9.20 9.97
C ILE A 248 3.76 10.70 9.65
N VAL A 249 4.26 11.08 8.47
CA VAL A 249 4.27 12.49 8.02
C VAL A 249 2.84 13.03 7.96
N ILE A 250 1.91 12.26 7.39
CA ILE A 250 0.50 12.65 7.28
C ILE A 250 -0.18 12.75 8.65
N LEU A 251 0.11 11.85 9.58
CA LEU A 251 -0.40 11.93 10.95
C LEU A 251 0.05 13.22 11.67
N HIS A 252 1.29 13.67 11.45
CA HIS A 252 1.77 14.94 11.99
C HIS A 252 1.07 16.14 11.35
N GLN A 253 0.85 16.11 10.03
CA GLN A 253 0.09 17.14 9.33
C GLN A 253 -1.34 17.26 9.87
N ILE A 254 -2.04 16.13 10.05
CA ILE A 254 -3.40 16.08 10.62
C ILE A 254 -3.41 16.70 12.02
N LYS A 255 -2.46 16.32 12.89
CA LYS A 255 -2.36 16.89 14.24
C LYS A 255 -2.18 18.40 14.21
N THR A 256 -1.39 18.90 13.25
CA THR A 256 -1.15 20.34 13.07
C THR A 256 -2.40 21.08 12.59
N GLU A 257 -3.22 20.44 11.74
CA GLU A 257 -4.53 20.98 11.33
C GLU A 257 -5.55 20.99 12.46
N GLU A 258 -5.55 19.99 13.35
CA GLU A 258 -6.46 19.92 14.52
C GLU A 258 -6.15 20.97 15.60
N LEU A 259 -4.93 21.50 15.64
CA LEU A 259 -4.48 22.51 16.62
C LEU A 259 -4.70 23.96 16.17
N LYS A 260 -5.08 24.17 14.90
CA LYS A 260 -5.37 25.50 14.32
C LYS A 260 -6.88 25.76 14.34
#